data_AF-A0A179BTV9-F1
#
_entry.id   AF-A0A179BTV9-F1
#
_cell.length_a   1.000
_cell.length_b   1.000
_cell.length_c   1.000
_cell.angle_alpha   90.00
_cell.angle_beta   90.00
_cell.angle_gamma   90.00
#
_symmetry.space_group_name_H-M   'P 1'
#
loop_
_entity.id
_entity.type
_entity.pdbx_description
1 polymer ?
#
loop_
_entity_poly.entity_id
_entity_poly.type
_entity_poly.pdbx_seq_one_letter_code
_entity_poly.pdbx_strand_id
1 'polypeptide(L)'
;MSERRHTPGPWRVDSDNDGYGIEIVGRPTWPCSRFGVQGDWDIAKIEELDNDAEARANARLIAAAPELLEALLDIIGDNEFGCHRPAYIKARSAIAKAVTK
;
A
#
# COMPACT_ATOMS: atom_id res chain seq x y z
N MET A 1 17.41 -9.29 -8.25
CA MET A 1 16.00 -9.01 -8.55
C MET A 1 15.30 -8.82 -7.22
N SER A 2 14.85 -7.60 -6.90
CA SER A 2 14.23 -7.29 -5.60
C SER A 2 12.88 -8.01 -5.49
N GLU A 3 12.71 -8.83 -4.45
CA GLU A 3 11.44 -9.47 -4.10
C GLU A 3 10.40 -8.38 -3.82
N ARG A 4 9.38 -8.28 -4.67
CA ARG A 4 8.23 -7.43 -4.38
C ARG A 4 7.49 -8.02 -3.19
N ARG A 5 7.57 -7.35 -2.03
CA ARG A 5 6.82 -7.67 -0.81
C ARG A 5 5.33 -7.36 -1.00
N HIS A 6 4.65 -8.18 -1.80
CA HIS A 6 3.19 -8.16 -1.83
C HIS A 6 2.62 -8.72 -0.53
N THR A 7 1.39 -8.35 -0.17
CA THR A 7 0.66 -8.94 0.95
C THR A 7 0.55 -10.45 0.76
N PRO A 8 1.20 -11.28 1.61
CA PRO A 8 1.14 -12.72 1.44
C PRO A 8 -0.26 -13.21 1.79
N GLY A 9 -0.96 -13.81 0.83
CA GLY A 9 -2.28 -14.40 1.08
C GLY A 9 -2.95 -14.92 -0.19
N PRO A 10 -4.00 -15.75 -0.06
CA PRO A 10 -4.66 -16.47 -1.15
C PRO A 10 -5.59 -15.56 -1.98
N TRP A 11 -5.17 -14.32 -2.20
CA TRP A 11 -5.91 -13.30 -2.92
C TRP A 11 -5.75 -13.54 -4.41
N ARG A 12 -6.85 -13.41 -5.15
CA ARG A 12 -6.84 -13.45 -6.60
C ARG A 12 -7.78 -12.41 -7.16
N VAL A 13 -7.53 -12.02 -8.39
CA VAL A 13 -8.48 -11.21 -9.16
C VAL A 13 -9.65 -12.10 -9.54
N ASP A 14 -10.88 -11.65 -9.28
CA ASP A 14 -12.06 -12.29 -9.82
C ASP A 14 -12.13 -12.06 -11.34
N SER A 15 -12.33 -13.15 -12.08
CA SER A 15 -12.47 -13.11 -13.53
C SER A 15 -13.90 -12.78 -13.96
N ASP A 16 -14.88 -12.92 -13.05
CA ASP A 16 -16.28 -12.67 -13.30
C ASP A 16 -16.59 -11.19 -13.03
N ASN A 17 -16.00 -10.31 -13.84
CA ASN A 17 -16.25 -8.86 -13.77
C ASN A 17 -17.70 -8.56 -14.17
N ASP A 18 -18.48 -8.05 -13.21
CA ASP A 18 -19.88 -7.62 -13.37
C ASP A 18 -20.04 -6.33 -14.19
N GLY A 19 -18.94 -5.78 -14.70
CA GLY A 19 -18.84 -4.54 -15.48
C GLY A 19 -18.56 -3.31 -14.62
N TYR A 20 -18.43 -3.43 -13.29
CA TYR A 20 -18.25 -2.30 -12.38
C TYR A 20 -16.87 -2.23 -11.72
N GLY A 21 -15.91 -3.08 -12.12
CA GLY A 21 -14.53 -2.98 -11.63
C GLY A 21 -13.79 -4.31 -11.58
N ILE A 22 -12.55 -4.28 -11.09
CA ILE A 22 -11.78 -5.51 -10.82
C ILE A 22 -11.95 -5.85 -9.34
N GLU A 23 -12.55 -7.00 -9.05
CA GLU A 23 -12.69 -7.48 -7.68
C GLU A 23 -11.48 -8.32 -7.27
N ILE A 24 -11.00 -8.09 -6.05
CA ILE A 24 -9.99 -8.93 -5.40
C ILE A 24 -10.72 -9.79 -4.39
N VAL A 25 -10.73 -11.09 -4.64
CA VAL A 25 -11.39 -12.07 -3.80
C VAL A 25 -10.39 -12.94 -3.07
N GLY A 26 -10.81 -13.50 -1.94
CA GLY A 26 -10.03 -14.48 -1.21
C GLY A 26 -10.88 -15.33 -0.31
N ARG A 27 -10.35 -16.51 0.01
CA ARG A 27 -10.98 -17.45 0.93
C ARG A 27 -10.41 -17.26 2.33
N PRO A 28 -11.22 -16.80 3.30
CA PRO A 28 -10.76 -16.70 4.68
C PRO A 28 -10.36 -18.08 5.22
N THR A 29 -9.22 -18.14 5.93
CA THR A 29 -8.75 -19.37 6.58
C THR A 29 -9.38 -19.60 7.94
N TRP A 30 -9.99 -18.57 8.53
CA TRP A 30 -10.79 -18.68 9.74
C TRP A 30 -12.26 -19.02 9.42
N PRO A 31 -13.03 -19.60 10.37
CA PRO A 31 -14.44 -19.92 10.16
C PRO A 31 -15.28 -18.64 10.19
N CYS A 32 -15.36 -17.93 9.06
CA CYS A 32 -16.36 -16.90 8.81
C CYS A 32 -17.29 -17.33 7.67
N SER A 33 -18.56 -16.95 7.78
CA SER A 33 -19.60 -17.19 6.78
C SER A 33 -20.35 -15.90 6.50
N ARG A 34 -20.50 -15.51 5.23
CA ARG A 34 -21.32 -14.36 4.81
C ARG A 34 -22.69 -14.95 4.54
N PHE A 35 -23.70 -14.53 5.30
CA PHE A 35 -25.05 -15.10 5.21
C PHE A 35 -25.09 -16.63 5.40
N GLY A 36 -24.20 -17.20 6.21
CA GLY A 36 -24.16 -18.64 6.48
C GLY A 36 -23.47 -19.49 5.41
N VAL A 37 -22.87 -18.87 4.38
CA VAL A 37 -22.16 -19.58 3.30
C VAL A 37 -20.65 -19.33 3.39
N GLN A 38 -19.85 -20.40 3.24
CA GLN A 38 -18.40 -20.32 3.08
C GLN A 38 -18.06 -20.27 1.59
N GLY A 39 -17.09 -19.44 1.20
CA GLY A 39 -16.75 -19.24 -0.21
C GLY A 39 -15.62 -18.24 -0.39
N ASP A 40 -15.51 -17.70 -1.59
CA ASP A 40 -14.66 -16.56 -1.91
C ASP A 40 -15.42 -15.25 -1.70
N TRP A 41 -14.71 -14.26 -1.18
CA TRP A 41 -15.31 -13.03 -0.69
C TRP A 41 -14.52 -11.85 -1.23
N ASP A 42 -15.24 -10.81 -1.62
CA ASP A 42 -14.68 -9.53 -2.04
C ASP A 42 -13.95 -8.90 -0.86
N ILE A 43 -12.67 -8.62 -1.06
CA ILE A 43 -11.78 -8.01 -0.07
C ILE A 43 -11.48 -6.57 -0.47
N ALA A 44 -11.35 -6.34 -1.78
CA ALA A 44 -11.15 -5.02 -2.35
C ALA A 44 -11.78 -4.98 -3.74
N LYS A 45 -12.18 -3.79 -4.16
CA LYS A 45 -12.68 -3.52 -5.51
C LYS A 45 -11.87 -2.38 -6.11
N ILE A 46 -11.43 -2.55 -7.34
CA ILE A 46 -10.81 -1.51 -8.13
C ILE A 46 -11.90 -0.95 -9.04
N GLU A 47 -12.41 0.23 -8.69
CA GLU A 47 -13.36 0.95 -9.51
C GLU A 47 -12.62 1.95 -10.39
N GLU A 48 -12.92 1.97 -11.69
CA GLU A 48 -12.51 3.09 -12.56
C GLU A 48 -13.39 4.28 -12.24
N LEU A 49 -12.98 5.09 -11.26
CA LEU A 49 -13.59 6.39 -11.01
C LEU A 49 -13.20 7.30 -12.18
N ASP A 50 -14.18 7.62 -13.02
CA ASP A 50 -14.02 8.48 -14.18
C ASP A 50 -13.33 9.79 -13.78
N ASN A 51 -12.11 9.96 -14.28
CA ASN A 51 -11.24 11.12 -14.16
C ASN A 51 -10.76 11.45 -12.75
N ASP A 52 -9.59 10.96 -12.38
CA ASP A 52 -8.92 11.52 -11.21
C ASP A 52 -7.39 11.61 -11.36
N ALA A 53 -6.93 12.77 -11.84
CA ALA A 53 -5.51 13.10 -11.86
C ALA A 53 -4.88 12.99 -10.46
N GLU A 54 -5.67 13.22 -9.41
CA GLU A 54 -5.28 13.03 -8.02
C GLU A 54 -5.07 11.54 -7.70
N ALA A 55 -6.01 10.66 -8.08
CA ALA A 55 -5.82 9.21 -7.90
C ALA A 55 -4.55 8.70 -8.60
N ARG A 56 -4.27 9.15 -9.83
CA ARG A 56 -3.01 8.79 -10.52
C ARG A 56 -1.77 9.33 -9.82
N ALA A 57 -1.83 10.56 -9.30
CA ALA A 57 -0.73 11.14 -8.53
C ALA A 57 -0.50 10.38 -7.22
N ASN A 58 -1.56 10.05 -6.50
CA ASN A 58 -1.53 9.26 -5.27
C ASN A 58 -1.01 7.84 -5.52
N ALA A 59 -1.45 7.18 -6.60
CA ALA A 59 -0.95 5.87 -6.99
C ALA A 59 0.57 5.89 -7.29
N ARG A 60 1.05 6.92 -8.01
CA ARG A 60 2.49 7.11 -8.25
C ARG A 60 3.26 7.34 -6.95
N LEU A 61 2.70 8.12 -6.03
CA LEU A 61 3.32 8.40 -4.73
C LEU A 61 3.41 7.13 -3.87
N ILE A 62 2.36 6.31 -3.82
CA ILE A 62 2.36 5.02 -3.11
C ILE A 62 3.37 4.05 -3.74
N ALA A 63 3.39 3.97 -5.08
CA ALA A 63 4.30 3.09 -5.80
C ALA A 63 5.78 3.46 -5.56
N ALA A 64 6.10 4.75 -5.47
CA ALA A 64 7.44 5.26 -5.19
C ALA A 64 7.77 5.37 -3.69
N ALA A 65 6.85 4.97 -2.80
CA ALA A 65 7.05 5.11 -1.35
C ALA A 65 8.29 4.36 -0.82
N PRO A 66 8.64 3.15 -1.30
CA PRO A 66 9.88 2.48 -0.89
C PRO A 66 11.14 3.25 -1.29
N GLU A 67 11.25 3.66 -2.55
CA GLU A 67 12.42 4.40 -3.06
C GLU A 67 12.53 5.78 -2.40
N LEU A 68 11.40 6.44 -2.11
CA LEU A 68 11.36 7.69 -1.38
C LEU A 68 11.82 7.52 0.07
N LEU A 69 11.47 6.41 0.73
CA LEU A 69 11.91 6.10 2.08
C LEU A 69 13.42 5.85 2.12
N GLU A 70 13.96 5.09 1.17
CA GLU A 70 15.41 4.85 1.03
C GLU A 70 16.17 6.16 0.82
N ALA A 71 15.75 6.99 -0.14
CA ALA A 71 16.38 8.28 -0.39
C ALA A 71 16.33 9.21 0.83
N LEU A 72 15.22 9.21 1.58
CA LEU A 72 15.10 9.99 2.82
C LEU A 72 16.05 9.48 3.90
N LEU A 73 16.21 8.16 4.06
CA LEU A 73 17.14 7.55 5.00
C LEU A 73 18.59 7.94 4.67
N ASP A 74 18.98 7.92 3.40
CA ASP A 74 20.31 8.34 2.94
C ASP A 74 20.56 9.82 3.28
N ILE A 75 19.58 10.70 3.00
CA ILE A 75 19.68 12.14 3.30
C ILE A 75 19.84 12.40 4.82
N ILE A 76 19.18 11.62 5.68
CA ILE A 76 19.25 11.84 7.14
C ILE A 76 20.38 11.07 7.83
N GLY A 77 20.93 10.02 7.20
CA GLY A 77 22.00 9.17 7.72
C GLY A 77 23.34 9.89 7.83
N ASP A 78 23.57 10.86 6.95
CA ASP A 78 24.74 11.75 6.98
C ASP A 78 24.58 12.81 8.09
N ASN A 79 24.90 12.39 9.31
CA ASN A 79 24.73 13.14 10.56
C ASN A 79 25.60 14.39 10.71
N GLU A 80 26.45 14.75 9.74
CA GLU A 80 27.50 15.75 9.96
C GLU A 80 26.99 17.20 10.05
N PHE A 81 25.80 17.55 9.54
CA PHE A 81 25.39 18.97 9.45
C PHE A 81 23.91 19.31 9.72
N GLY A 82 23.04 18.35 10.06
CA GLY A 82 21.58 18.52 9.97
C GLY A 82 20.75 18.48 11.26
N CYS A 83 21.33 18.11 12.40
CA CYS A 83 20.59 17.58 13.56
C CYS A 83 19.61 18.56 14.24
N HIS A 84 19.63 19.86 13.92
CA HIS A 84 18.74 20.88 14.53
C HIS A 84 17.83 21.60 13.52
N ARG A 85 17.83 21.22 12.23
CA ARG A 85 16.88 21.81 11.27
C ARG A 85 15.48 21.22 11.48
N PRO A 86 14.41 22.04 11.53
CA PRO A 86 13.04 21.54 11.66
C PRO A 86 12.65 20.50 10.60
N ALA A 87 13.19 20.65 9.37
CA ALA A 87 12.99 19.69 8.29
C ALA A 87 13.58 18.30 8.61
N TYR A 88 14.74 18.26 9.25
CA TYR A 88 15.40 17.02 9.67
C TYR A 88 14.59 16.30 10.76
N ILE A 89 14.07 17.05 11.74
CA ILE A 89 13.20 16.50 12.80
C ILE A 89 11.90 15.94 12.21
N LYS A 90 11.27 16.68 11.27
CA LYS A 90 10.07 16.22 10.56
C LYS A 90 10.34 14.95 9.74
N ALA A 91 11.45 14.91 9.01
CA ALA A 91 11.84 13.74 8.22
C ALA A 91 12.04 12.52 9.13
N ARG A 92 12.80 12.64 10.23
CA ARG A 92 12.99 11.56 11.20
C ARG A 92 11.67 11.07 11.81
N SER A 93 10.76 11.98 12.17
CA SER A 93 9.45 11.62 12.71
C SER A 93 8.58 10.89 11.68
N ALA A 94 8.55 11.36 10.44
CA ALA A 94 7.80 10.72 9.35
C ALA A 94 8.36 9.32 9.03
N ILE A 95 9.69 9.18 8.98
CA ILE A 95 10.36 7.89 8.80
C ILE A 95 10.00 6.95 9.95
N ALA A 96 10.12 7.40 11.20
CA ALA A 96 9.77 6.60 12.37
C ALA A 96 8.32 6.09 12.28
N LYS A 97 7.38 6.96 11.90
CA LYS A 97 5.98 6.56 11.68
C LYS A 97 5.83 5.52 10.56
N ALA A 98 6.59 5.62 9.48
CA ALA A 98 6.50 4.71 8.33
C ALA A 98 7.10 3.32 8.60
N VAL A 99 8.10 3.21 9.48
CA VAL A 99 8.78 1.94 9.77
C VAL A 99 8.33 1.25 11.06
N THR A 100 7.57 1.94 11.93
CA THR A 100 7.04 1.36 13.16
C THR A 100 5.83 0.46 12.82
N LYS A 101 5.89 -0.80 13.26
CA LYS A 101 4.81 -1.80 13.12
C LYS A 101 3.72 -1.63 14.18
#